data_AF-A0A8S1NNQ7-F1
#
_entry.id   AF-A0A8S1NNQ7-F1
#
_cell.length_a   1.000
_cell.length_b   1.000
_cell.length_c   1.000
_cell.angle_alpha   90.00
_cell.angle_beta   90.00
_cell.angle_gamma   90.00
#
_symmetry.space_group_name_H-M   'P 1'
#
loop_
_entity.id
_entity.type
_entity.pdbx_description
1 polymer ?
#
loop_
_entity_poly.entity_id
_entity_poly.type
_entity_poly.pdbx_seq_one_letter_code
_entity_poly.pdbx_strand_id
1 'polypeptide(L)'
;MIASKVFKKEGKKIKADSQTQILNKNLIQQRSIQKEQLNHKQTIVELKKKQLSDIIQKFKAANLLVQRNKSLESTLKQSLFHFPILIFSSQINNQIFIRDKKYLKILMKSKVNFIADLDVVKNLYLETIDLKYLIEECQNLFI
;
A
#
# COMPACT_ATOMS: atom_id res chain seq x y z
N MET A 1 -34.46 -29.04 32.88
CA MET A 1 -34.09 -30.05 33.89
C MET A 1 -33.23 -31.11 33.20
N ILE A 2 -31.90 -31.00 33.30
CA ILE A 2 -30.96 -31.96 32.70
C ILE A 2 -30.32 -32.72 33.86
N ALA A 3 -30.49 -34.04 33.89
CA ALA A 3 -29.97 -34.91 34.94
C ALA A 3 -28.46 -35.11 34.75
N SER A 4 -27.65 -34.46 35.59
CA SER A 4 -26.23 -34.82 35.75
C SER A 4 -26.12 -36.19 36.44
N LYS A 5 -25.95 -37.25 35.64
CA LYS A 5 -25.50 -38.57 36.15
C LYS A 5 -24.05 -38.45 36.62
N VAL A 6 -23.87 -38.21 37.92
CA VAL A 6 -22.60 -38.36 38.61
C VAL A 6 -22.37 -39.86 38.85
N PHE A 7 -21.57 -40.51 38.00
CA PHE A 7 -21.09 -41.86 38.27
C PHE A 7 -20.02 -41.81 39.37
N LYS A 8 -20.42 -42.01 40.63
CA LYS A 8 -19.52 -42.49 41.68
C LYS A 8 -19.65 -44.02 41.74
N LYS A 9 -18.69 -44.73 41.16
CA LYS A 9 -18.33 -46.07 41.62
C LYS A 9 -17.04 -45.96 42.41
N GLU A 10 -17.03 -46.64 43.53
CA GLU A 10 -16.05 -46.69 44.60
C GLU A 10 -14.58 -46.65 44.12
N GLY A 11 -13.78 -45.80 44.78
CA GLY A 11 -12.34 -46.03 44.95
C GLY A 11 -11.37 -45.61 43.83
N LYS A 12 -11.80 -45.30 42.60
CA LYS A 12 -10.87 -44.82 41.56
C LYS A 12 -11.34 -43.50 40.94
N LYS A 13 -10.61 -42.42 41.22
CA LYS A 13 -10.70 -41.17 40.44
C LYS A 13 -10.39 -41.52 38.98
N ILE A 14 -11.40 -41.46 38.12
CA ILE A 14 -11.17 -41.49 36.67
C ILE A 14 -10.35 -40.24 36.36
N LYS A 15 -9.06 -40.40 36.02
CA LYS A 15 -8.26 -39.33 35.44
C LYS A 15 -8.94 -39.02 34.11
N ALA A 16 -9.69 -37.92 34.02
CA ALA A 16 -10.10 -37.39 32.74
C ALA A 16 -8.84 -37.22 31.89
N ASP A 17 -8.81 -37.82 30.70
CA ASP A 17 -7.64 -37.92 29.83
C ASP A 17 -6.96 -36.55 29.68
N SER A 18 -5.83 -36.36 30.36
CA SER A 18 -4.99 -35.16 30.23
C SER A 18 -4.53 -34.95 28.79
N GLN A 19 -4.52 -36.02 27.98
CA GLN A 19 -4.23 -35.96 26.55
C GLN A 19 -5.26 -35.15 25.76
N THR A 20 -6.55 -35.22 26.08
CA THR A 20 -7.61 -34.45 25.38
C THR A 20 -7.55 -32.95 25.68
N GLN A 21 -7.19 -32.56 26.90
CA GLN A 21 -7.00 -31.14 27.25
C GLN A 21 -5.78 -30.53 26.57
N ILE A 22 -4.69 -31.28 26.43
CA ILE A 22 -3.47 -30.83 25.73
C ILE A 22 -3.72 -30.73 24.23
N LEU A 23 -4.40 -31.72 23.63
CA LEU A 23 -4.83 -31.69 22.23
C LEU A 23 -5.71 -30.48 21.91
N ASN A 24 -6.70 -30.19 22.76
CA ASN A 24 -7.58 -29.04 22.57
C ASN A 24 -6.84 -27.69 22.71
N LYS A 25 -5.89 -27.57 23.65
CA LYS A 25 -5.05 -26.37 23.78
C LYS A 25 -4.15 -26.17 22.55
N ASN A 26 -3.55 -27.24 22.04
CA ASN A 26 -2.72 -27.19 20.83
C ASN A 26 -3.53 -26.83 19.58
N LEU A 27 -4.76 -27.34 19.45
CA LEU A 27 -5.68 -26.97 18.36
C LEU A 27 -6.10 -25.50 18.43
N ILE A 28 -6.35 -24.96 19.62
CA ILE A 28 -6.67 -23.53 19.80
C ILE A 28 -5.48 -22.66 19.44
N GLN A 29 -4.27 -23.03 19.85
CA GLN A 29 -3.04 -22.33 19.48
C GLN A 29 -2.75 -22.39 17.97
N GLN A 30 -2.98 -23.55 17.33
CA GLN A 30 -2.87 -23.66 15.87
C GLN A 30 -3.87 -22.77 15.14
N ARG A 31 -5.12 -22.70 15.62
CA ARG A 31 -6.15 -21.81 15.07
C ARG A 31 -5.79 -20.34 15.25
N SER A 32 -5.19 -19.94 16.37
CA SER A 32 -4.75 -18.56 16.57
C SER A 32 -3.59 -18.19 15.62
N ILE A 33 -2.60 -19.07 15.47
CA ILE A 33 -1.48 -18.87 14.52
C ILE A 33 -1.99 -18.77 13.08
N GLN A 34 -2.92 -19.65 12.68
CA GLN A 34 -3.53 -19.59 11.34
C GLN A 34 -4.31 -18.30 11.11
N LYS A 35 -5.03 -17.81 12.12
CA LYS A 35 -5.77 -16.54 12.06
C LYS A 35 -4.82 -15.34 11.91
N GLU A 36 -3.71 -15.32 12.65
CA GLU A 36 -2.68 -14.28 12.53
C GLU A 36 -2.01 -14.31 11.15
N GLN A 37 -1.68 -15.48 10.63
CA GLN A 37 -1.15 -15.64 9.27
C GLN A 37 -2.13 -15.17 8.20
N LEU A 38 -3.43 -15.46 8.36
CA LEU A 38 -4.48 -14.99 7.46
C LEU A 38 -4.58 -13.47 7.49
N ASN A 39 -4.61 -12.86 8.68
CA ASN A 39 -4.65 -11.40 8.84
C ASN A 39 -3.43 -10.75 8.18
N HIS A 40 -2.23 -11.31 8.37
CA HIS A 40 -1.02 -10.79 7.72
C HIS A 40 -1.11 -10.90 6.19
N LYS A 41 -1.65 -12.00 5.66
CA LYS A 41 -1.87 -12.12 4.20
C LYS A 41 -2.89 -11.09 3.70
N GLN A 42 -3.96 -10.86 4.44
CA GLN A 42 -4.97 -9.86 4.09
C GLN A 42 -4.38 -8.43 4.06
N THR A 43 -3.59 -8.04 5.07
CA THR A 43 -2.95 -6.72 5.09
C THR A 43 -1.97 -6.53 3.93
N ILE A 44 -1.21 -7.58 3.57
CA ILE A 44 -0.34 -7.54 2.37
C ILE A 44 -1.18 -7.32 1.12
N VAL A 45 -2.30 -8.04 0.96
CA VAL A 45 -3.16 -7.93 -0.22
C VAL A 45 -3.77 -6.53 -0.31
N GLU A 46 -4.25 -5.96 0.79
CA GLU A 46 -4.78 -4.59 0.82
C GLU A 46 -3.73 -3.56 0.45
N LEU A 47 -2.51 -3.70 0.98
CA LEU A 47 -1.39 -2.83 0.65
C LEU A 47 -1.02 -2.92 -0.83
N LYS A 48 -0.97 -4.14 -1.39
CA LYS A 48 -0.72 -4.35 -2.82
C LYS A 48 -1.83 -3.78 -3.70
N LYS A 49 -3.10 -3.91 -3.31
CA LYS A 49 -4.24 -3.29 -4.02
C LYS A 49 -4.11 -1.77 -4.05
N LYS A 50 -3.74 -1.17 -2.93
CA LYS A 50 -3.50 0.27 -2.83
C LYS A 50 -2.34 0.72 -3.72
N GLN A 51 -1.22 -0.02 -3.71
CA GLN A 51 -0.08 0.25 -4.59
C GLN A 51 -0.44 0.13 -6.06
N LEU A 52 -1.18 -0.90 -6.45
CA LEU A 52 -1.61 -1.11 -7.83
C LEU A 52 -2.53 0.03 -8.30
N SER A 53 -3.49 0.43 -7.47
CA SER A 53 -4.35 1.58 -7.75
C SER A 53 -3.55 2.87 -7.97
N ASP A 54 -2.54 3.12 -7.15
CA ASP A 54 -1.66 4.27 -7.31
C ASP A 54 -0.87 4.24 -8.63
N ILE A 55 -0.34 3.08 -9.01
CA ILE A 55 0.38 2.88 -10.28
C ILE A 55 -0.54 3.16 -11.47
N ILE A 56 -1.75 2.62 -11.46
CA ILE A 56 -2.70 2.83 -12.57
C ILE A 56 -3.09 4.31 -12.66
N GLN A 57 -3.25 5.02 -11.53
CA GLN A 57 -3.55 6.46 -11.52
C GLN A 57 -2.44 7.26 -12.19
N LYS A 58 -1.19 6.95 -11.82
CA LYS A 58 0.01 7.56 -12.39
C LYS A 58 0.12 7.30 -13.89
N PHE A 59 -0.15 6.07 -14.32
CA PHE A 59 -0.10 5.69 -15.73
C PHE A 59 -1.16 6.43 -16.56
N LYS A 60 -2.41 6.47 -16.09
CA LYS A 60 -3.49 7.21 -16.76
C LYS A 60 -3.18 8.70 -16.87
N ALA A 61 -2.76 9.31 -15.76
CA ALA A 61 -2.41 10.73 -15.73
C ALA A 61 -1.24 11.05 -16.68
N ALA A 62 -0.21 10.19 -16.74
CA ALA A 62 0.91 10.32 -17.68
C ALA A 62 0.46 10.26 -19.14
N ASN A 63 -0.41 9.30 -19.49
CA ASN A 63 -0.92 9.17 -20.85
C ASN A 63 -1.75 10.39 -21.28
N LEU A 64 -2.58 10.93 -20.38
CA LEU A 64 -3.35 12.15 -20.64
C LEU A 64 -2.44 13.36 -20.82
N LEU A 65 -1.37 13.47 -20.04
CA LEU A 65 -0.36 14.52 -20.21
C LEU A 65 0.32 14.43 -21.58
N VAL A 66 0.71 13.23 -22.01
CA VAL A 66 1.31 13.01 -23.34
C VAL A 66 0.32 13.37 -24.44
N GLN A 67 -0.94 12.93 -24.35
CA GLN A 67 -1.97 13.26 -25.34
C GLN A 67 -2.24 14.76 -25.41
N ARG A 68 -2.34 15.44 -24.26
CA ARG A 68 -2.51 16.90 -24.21
C ARG A 68 -1.33 17.63 -24.84
N ASN A 69 -0.11 17.18 -24.57
CA ASN A 69 1.07 17.86 -25.08
C ASN A 69 1.28 17.59 -26.59
N LYS A 70 0.89 16.42 -27.10
CA LYS A 70 0.88 16.13 -28.56
C LYS A 70 0.03 17.12 -29.36
N SER A 71 -1.09 17.59 -28.82
CA SER A 71 -1.93 18.60 -29.50
C SER A 71 -1.37 20.02 -29.42
N LEU A 72 -0.39 20.27 -28.54
CA LEU A 72 0.23 21.57 -28.28
C LEU A 72 1.64 21.70 -28.88
N GLU A 73 2.22 20.60 -29.38
CA GLU A 73 3.55 20.55 -30.01
C GLU A 73 3.70 21.54 -31.18
N SER A 74 2.59 21.92 -31.83
CA SER A 74 2.59 22.86 -32.95
C SER A 74 2.67 24.33 -32.53
N THR A 75 2.47 24.69 -31.25
CA THR A 75 2.05 26.06 -30.93
C THR A 75 3.04 26.94 -30.18
N LEU A 76 4.03 26.49 -29.39
CA LEU A 76 4.76 27.43 -28.52
C LEU A 76 6.24 27.12 -28.22
N LYS A 77 7.07 28.18 -28.30
CA LYS A 77 8.40 28.34 -27.67
C LYS A 77 8.27 28.43 -26.13
N GLN A 78 7.64 27.44 -25.50
CA GLN A 78 7.56 27.38 -24.03
C GLN A 78 8.77 26.64 -23.46
N SER A 79 9.22 27.08 -22.29
CA SER A 79 10.21 26.35 -21.50
C SER A 79 9.60 25.04 -21.01
N LEU A 80 10.00 23.93 -21.63
CA LEU A 80 9.50 22.59 -21.33
C LEU A 80 10.38 21.91 -20.29
N PHE A 81 9.75 21.33 -19.27
CA PHE A 81 10.40 20.40 -18.35
C PHE A 81 10.20 18.97 -18.85
N HIS A 82 11.31 18.25 -18.98
CA HIS A 82 11.32 16.86 -19.43
C HIS A 82 11.42 15.93 -18.22
N PHE A 83 10.69 14.83 -18.26
CA PHE A 83 10.78 13.76 -17.28
C PHE A 83 12.09 12.97 -17.46
N PRO A 84 12.68 12.41 -16.39
CA PRO A 84 12.22 12.40 -15.00
C PRO A 84 12.55 13.69 -14.25
N ILE A 85 11.66 14.11 -13.35
CA ILE A 85 11.83 15.30 -12.50
C ILE A 85 11.64 14.97 -11.01
N LEU A 86 12.28 15.76 -10.16
CA LEU A 86 12.02 15.77 -8.73
C LEU A 86 11.75 17.21 -8.31
N ILE A 87 10.55 17.46 -7.80
CA ILE A 87 10.17 18.78 -7.31
C ILE A 87 10.32 18.77 -5.79
N PHE A 88 10.92 19.82 -5.25
CA PHE A 88 10.89 20.08 -3.82
C PHE A 88 10.30 21.46 -3.57
N SER A 89 9.51 21.57 -2.49
CA SER A 89 8.91 22.83 -2.06
C SER A 89 9.20 23.05 -0.57
N SER A 90 9.33 24.33 -0.21
CA SER A 90 9.58 24.78 1.17
C SER A 90 8.75 26.02 1.44
N GLN A 91 8.25 26.13 2.68
CA GLN A 91 7.42 27.25 3.12
C GLN A 91 8.21 28.55 3.33
N ILE A 92 9.54 28.47 3.44
CA ILE A 92 10.42 29.63 3.69
C ILE A 92 11.37 29.80 2.50
N ASN A 93 11.50 31.05 2.03
CA ASN A 93 12.31 31.46 0.88
C ASN A 93 13.83 31.47 1.11
N ASN A 94 14.30 31.13 2.31
CA ASN A 94 15.72 31.16 2.66
C ASN A 94 16.40 29.82 2.34
N GLN A 95 16.57 29.55 1.05
CA GLN A 95 17.25 28.36 0.54
C GLN A 95 18.64 28.77 0.03
N ILE A 96 19.69 28.13 0.53
CA ILE A 96 21.05 28.35 0.03
C ILE A 96 21.45 27.14 -0.83
N PHE A 97 21.72 27.40 -2.10
CA PHE A 97 22.16 26.40 -3.06
C PHE A 97 23.67 26.42 -3.17
N ILE A 98 24.31 25.31 -2.85
CA ILE A 98 25.74 25.10 -3.01
C ILE A 98 25.91 24.00 -4.05
N ARG A 99 26.42 24.36 -5.23
CA ARG A 99 26.58 23.44 -6.35
C ARG A 99 28.06 23.14 -6.59
N ASP A 100 28.40 21.87 -6.51
CA ASP A 100 29.66 21.31 -6.99
C ASP A 100 29.45 20.61 -8.33
N LYS A 101 30.53 20.15 -8.98
CA LYS A 101 30.45 19.44 -10.28
C LYS A 101 29.58 18.17 -10.24
N LYS A 102 29.46 17.52 -9.07
CA LYS A 102 28.73 16.25 -8.89
C LYS A 102 27.53 16.36 -7.96
N TYR A 103 27.49 17.34 -7.07
CA TYR A 103 26.49 17.42 -6.01
C TYR A 103 25.83 18.78 -5.97
N LEU A 104 24.53 18.80 -5.70
CA LEU A 104 23.80 19.99 -5.32
C LEU A 104 23.42 19.83 -3.85
N LYS A 105 24.01 20.67 -2.99
CA LYS A 105 23.66 20.75 -1.58
C LYS A 105 22.69 21.91 -1.40
N ILE A 106 21.52 21.61 -0.85
CA ILE A 106 20.48 22.59 -0.58
C ILE A 106 20.36 22.73 0.94
N LEU A 107 20.78 23.86 1.47
CA LEU A 107 20.64 24.17 2.89
C LEU A 107 19.28 24.82 3.12
N MET A 108 18.44 24.14 3.88
CA MET A 108 17.06 24.55 4.16
C MET A 108 16.83 24.60 5.67
N LYS A 109 16.20 25.67 6.16
CA LYS A 109 15.89 25.86 7.59
C LYS A 109 14.57 25.21 8.01
N SER A 110 13.72 24.84 7.06
CA SER A 110 12.39 24.29 7.27
C SER A 110 12.22 22.91 6.64
N LYS A 111 11.18 22.19 7.07
CA LYS A 111 10.79 20.92 6.48
C LYS A 111 10.50 21.09 4.98
N VAL A 112 11.00 20.14 4.20
CA VAL A 112 10.93 20.13 2.74
C VAL A 112 10.00 19.00 2.32
N ASN A 113 9.13 19.29 1.35
CA ASN A 113 8.29 18.27 0.72
C ASN A 113 8.84 17.96 -0.65
N PHE A 114 9.18 16.69 -0.87
CA PHE A 114 9.60 16.16 -2.16
C PHE A 114 8.42 15.48 -2.85
N ILE A 115 8.26 15.74 -4.13
CA ILE A 115 7.22 15.15 -4.97
C ILE A 115 7.92 14.59 -6.21
N ALA A 116 7.75 13.29 -6.43
CA ALA A 116 8.26 12.62 -7.62
C ALA A 116 7.43 13.00 -8.84
N ASP A 117 8.05 12.86 -10.00
CA ASP A 117 7.48 13.22 -11.29
C ASP A 117 6.04 12.74 -11.54
N LEU A 118 5.75 11.44 -11.42
CA LEU A 118 4.42 10.90 -11.67
C LEU A 118 3.40 11.32 -10.59
N ASP A 119 3.85 11.62 -9.37
CA ASP A 119 3.00 12.18 -8.33
C ASP A 119 2.59 13.63 -8.67
N VAL A 120 3.49 14.41 -9.30
CA VAL A 120 3.15 15.74 -9.84
C VAL A 120 2.07 15.61 -10.90
N VAL A 121 2.22 14.68 -11.85
CA VAL A 121 1.24 14.48 -12.93
C VAL A 121 -0.11 14.02 -12.36
N LYS A 122 -0.09 13.08 -11.42
CA LYS A 122 -1.31 12.63 -10.74
C LYS A 122 -2.06 13.79 -10.06
N ASN A 123 -1.34 14.69 -9.39
CA ASN A 123 -1.95 15.86 -8.73
C ASN A 123 -2.53 16.88 -9.71
N LEU A 124 -1.97 16.99 -10.92
CA LEU A 124 -2.46 17.92 -11.95
C LEU A 124 -3.79 17.49 -12.58
N TYR A 125 -4.01 16.17 -12.71
CA TYR A 125 -5.19 15.64 -13.40
C TYR A 125 -6.30 15.14 -12.46
N LEU A 126 -6.07 15.10 -11.13
CA LEU A 126 -7.04 14.65 -10.11
C LEU A 126 -7.77 13.34 -10.49
N GLU A 127 -7.04 12.38 -11.08
CA GLU A 127 -7.61 11.15 -11.63
C GLU A 127 -8.18 10.24 -10.53
N THR A 128 -9.49 9.99 -10.59
CA THR A 128 -10.17 8.96 -9.78
C THR A 128 -10.28 7.68 -10.58
N ILE A 129 -9.86 6.55 -10.00
CA ILE A 129 -10.07 5.24 -10.62
C ILE A 129 -11.37 4.64 -10.09
N ASP A 130 -12.25 4.26 -11.02
CA ASP A 130 -13.37 3.40 -10.71
C ASP A 130 -12.88 1.99 -10.33
N LEU A 131 -13.38 1.48 -9.21
CA LEU A 131 -13.11 0.14 -8.69
C LEU A 131 -13.37 -0.95 -9.74
N LYS A 132 -14.33 -0.76 -10.63
CA LYS A 132 -14.63 -1.70 -11.74
C LYS A 132 -13.45 -1.86 -12.69
N TYR A 133 -12.87 -0.75 -13.13
CA TYR A 133 -11.71 -0.74 -14.03
C TYR A 133 -10.48 -1.40 -13.37
N LEU A 134 -10.29 -1.17 -12.07
CA LEU A 134 -9.20 -1.81 -11.33
C LEU A 134 -9.35 -3.34 -11.30
N ILE A 135 -10.57 -3.84 -11.14
CA ILE A 135 -10.86 -5.28 -11.10
C ILE A 135 -10.62 -5.90 -12.49
N GLU A 136 -11.02 -5.23 -13.56
CA GLU A 136 -10.78 -5.68 -14.93
C GLU A 136 -9.28 -5.76 -15.26
N GLU A 137 -8.50 -4.72 -14.93
CA GLU A 137 -7.03 -4.75 -15.09
C GLU A 137 -6.38 -5.86 -14.23
N CYS A 138 -6.86 -6.08 -13.01
CA CYS A 138 -6.38 -7.19 -12.19
C CYS A 138 -6.65 -8.53 -12.87
N GLN A 139 -7.84 -8.74 -13.44
CA GLN A 139 -8.21 -9.98 -14.13
C GLN A 139 -7.39 -10.20 -15.40
N ASN A 140 -7.09 -9.13 -16.15
CA ASN A 140 -6.25 -9.20 -17.35
C ASN A 140 -4.80 -9.59 -17.04
N LEU A 141 -4.29 -9.26 -15.84
CA LEU A 141 -2.94 -9.65 -15.40
C LEU A 141 -2.84 -11.13 -14.96
N PHE A 142 -3.96 -11.85 -14.80
CA PHE A 142 -3.99 -13.27 -14.40
C PHE A 142 -4.06 -14.25 -15.59
N ILE A 143 -3.96 -13.75 -16.84
CA ILE A 143 -3.81 -14.54 -18.07
C ILE A 143 -2.32 -14.64 -18.41
#